data_AF-A0A3D0SFE0-F1
#
_entry.id   AF-A0A3D0SFE0-F1
#
_cell.length_a   1.000
_cell.length_b   1.000
_cell.length_c   1.000
_cell.angle_alpha   90.00
_cell.angle_beta   90.00
_cell.angle_gamma   90.00
#
_symmetry.space_group_name_H-M   'P 1'
#
loop_
_entity.id
_entity.type
_entity.pdbx_description
1 polymer ?
#
loop_
_entity_poly.entity_id
_entity_poly.type
_entity_poly.pdbx_seq_one_letter_code
_entity_poly.pdbx_strand_id
1 'polypeptide(L)' 'KPALLGDTLHCATWITQCDGKITLSREFQYVRESDGETVYRGHTQFACVKLATGAPTRMPKAFVDVYLPACLASQGD' A
#
# COMPACT_ATOMS: atom_id res chain seq x y z
N LYS A 1 -1.65 20.30 4.20
CA LYS A 1 -2.87 21.13 4.39
C LYS A 1 -4.05 20.18 4.58
N PRO A 2 -5.03 20.52 5.44
CA PRO A 2 -6.14 19.60 5.72
C PRO A 2 -7.04 19.49 4.49
N ALA A 3 -7.59 18.31 4.26
CA ALA A 3 -8.80 18.13 3.45
C ALA A 3 -10.04 18.44 4.31
N LEU A 4 -11.09 18.96 3.70
CA LEU A 4 -12.34 19.30 4.37
C LEU A 4 -13.47 18.36 3.93
N LEU A 5 -14.56 18.36 4.70
CA LEU A 5 -15.76 17.64 4.31
C LEU A 5 -16.28 18.17 2.96
N GLY A 6 -16.49 17.26 2.01
CA GLY A 6 -16.91 17.59 0.64
C GLY A 6 -15.77 17.68 -0.37
N ASP A 7 -14.51 17.67 0.06
CA ASP A 7 -13.38 17.57 -0.87
C ASP A 7 -13.33 16.19 -1.53
N THR A 8 -13.16 16.16 -2.85
CA THR A 8 -12.80 14.94 -3.57
C THR A 8 -11.29 14.74 -3.52
N LEU A 9 -10.85 13.56 -3.08
CA LEU A 9 -9.44 13.19 -3.02
C LEU A 9 -9.15 12.00 -3.95
N HIS A 10 -8.12 12.12 -4.77
CA HIS A 10 -7.52 10.98 -5.45
C HIS A 10 -6.55 10.27 -4.50
N CYS A 11 -6.72 8.97 -4.33
CA CYS A 11 -5.80 8.12 -3.59
C CYS A 11 -4.99 7.28 -4.58
N ALA A 12 -3.69 7.55 -4.64
CA ALA A 12 -2.73 6.71 -5.34
C ALA A 12 -2.00 5.81 -4.32
N THR A 13 -1.66 4.60 -4.75
CA THR A 13 -0.99 3.62 -3.89
C THR A 13 -0.09 2.71 -4.69
N TRP A 14 1.03 2.34 -4.09
CA TRP A 14 2.06 1.50 -4.70
C TRP A 14 2.51 0.44 -3.72
N ILE A 15 2.78 -0.76 -4.24
CA ILE A 15 3.51 -1.78 -3.50
C ILE A 15 5.00 -1.49 -3.72
N THR A 16 5.71 -1.08 -2.68
CA THR A 16 7.14 -0.72 -2.78
C THR A 16 8.07 -1.86 -2.43
N GLN A 17 7.60 -2.80 -1.59
CA GLN A 17 8.35 -3.99 -1.20
C GLN A 17 7.37 -5.14 -0.97
N CYS A 18 7.65 -6.33 -1.49
CA CYS A 18 6.86 -7.53 -1.21
C CYS A 18 7.80 -8.74 -1.16
N ASP A 19 7.88 -9.41 -0.01
CA ASP A 19 8.77 -10.56 0.17
C ASP A 19 8.20 -11.89 -0.41
N GLY A 20 6.94 -11.86 -0.88
CA GLY A 20 6.21 -13.02 -1.40
C GLY A 20 5.96 -14.13 -0.36
N LYS A 21 6.16 -13.83 0.93
CA LYS A 21 6.15 -14.78 2.05
C LYS A 21 5.24 -14.33 3.17
N ILE A 22 5.47 -13.18 3.78
CA ILE A 22 4.73 -12.71 4.97
C ILE A 22 4.42 -11.23 4.86
N THR A 23 5.37 -10.41 4.40
CA THR A 23 5.29 -8.95 4.51
C THR A 23 5.19 -8.22 3.18
N LEU A 24 4.58 -7.04 3.24
CA LEU A 24 4.31 -6.14 2.12
C LEU A 24 4.39 -4.70 2.63
N SER A 25 5.13 -3.83 1.97
CA SER A 25 5.12 -2.38 2.21
C SER A 25 4.33 -1.69 1.12
N ARG A 26 3.42 -0.78 1.50
CA ARG A 26 2.68 0.10 0.59
C ARG A 26 2.89 1.55 0.93
N GLU A 27 3.07 2.34 -0.12
CA GLU A 27 3.02 3.80 -0.05
C GLU A 27 1.66 4.28 -0.55
N PHE A 28 1.25 5.44 -0.05
CA PHE A 28 0.01 6.12 -0.39
C PHE A 28 0.27 7.61 -0.58
N GLN A 29 -0.44 8.19 -1.55
CA GLN A 29 -0.51 9.63 -1.73
C GLN A 29 -1.96 10.03 -1.96
N TYR A 30 -2.40 11.06 -1.23
CA TYR A 30 -3.72 11.63 -1.40
C TYR A 30 -3.57 13.04 -1.94
N VAL A 31 -4.26 13.30 -3.06
CA VAL A 31 -4.25 14.57 -3.77
C VAL A 31 -5.67 15.11 -3.83
N ARG A 32 -5.88 16.35 -3.42
CA ARG A 32 -7.17 17.01 -3.59
C ARG A 32 -7.36 17.37 -5.06
N GLU A 33 -8.53 17.04 -5.60
CA GLU A 33 -8.84 17.24 -7.02
C GLU A 33 -8.90 18.73 -7.40
N SER A 34 -9.44 19.59 -6.54
CA SER A 34 -9.73 20.99 -6.89
C SER A 34 -8.50 21.88 -7.11
N ASP A 35 -7.38 21.58 -6.45
CA ASP A 35 -6.15 22.37 -6.50
C ASP A 35 -4.90 21.54 -6.80
N GLY A 36 -5.03 20.21 -6.90
CA GLY A 36 -3.93 19.30 -7.14
C GLY A 36 -2.96 19.18 -5.96
N GLU A 37 -3.30 19.70 -4.77
CA GLU A 37 -2.40 19.67 -3.63
C GLU A 37 -2.33 18.28 -3.00
N THR A 38 -1.12 17.82 -2.71
CA THR A 38 -0.94 16.62 -1.88
C THR A 38 -1.28 16.96 -0.43
N VAL A 39 -2.36 16.35 0.07
CA VAL A 39 -2.84 16.57 1.44
C VAL A 39 -2.26 15.55 2.42
N TYR A 40 -1.87 14.36 1.95
CA TYR A 40 -1.31 13.30 2.79
C TYR A 40 -0.38 12.38 2.00
N ARG A 41 0.66 11.88 2.70
CA ARG A 41 1.49 10.75 2.30
C ARG A 41 1.52 9.75 3.45
N GLY A 42 1.41 8.47 3.13
CA GLY A 42 1.38 7.41 4.13
C GLY A 42 2.21 6.21 3.70
N HIS A 43 2.92 5.64 4.67
CA HIS A 43 3.62 4.38 4.53
C HIS A 43 2.94 3.35 5.44
N THR A 44 2.72 2.14 4.96
CA THR A 44 2.17 1.04 5.75
C THR A 44 2.90 -0.25 5.46
N GLN A 45 3.32 -0.93 6.51
CA GLN A 45 3.81 -2.30 6.46
C GLN A 45 2.71 -3.26 6.89
N PHE A 46 2.41 -4.23 6.02
CA PHE A 46 1.46 -5.30 6.24
C PHE A 46 2.19 -6.61 6.54
N ALA A 47 1.55 -7.48 7.31
CA ALA A 47 1.97 -8.85 7.53
C ALA A 47 0.77 -9.80 7.43
N CYS A 48 0.96 -10.96 6.79
CA CYS A 48 -0.05 -12.02 6.78
C CYS A 48 -0.04 -12.74 8.14
N VAL A 49 -1.22 -12.85 8.76
CA VAL A 49 -1.42 -13.50 10.06
C VAL A 49 -2.60 -14.48 10.02
N LYS A 50 -2.56 -15.51 10.87
CA LYS A 50 -3.73 -16.36 11.12
C LYS A 50 -4.77 -15.57 11.91
N LEU A 51 -5.99 -15.46 11.39
CA LEU A 51 -7.06 -14.70 12.07
C LEU A 51 -7.35 -15.21 13.50
N ALA A 52 -7.31 -16.52 13.71
CA ALA A 52 -7.61 -17.12 15.01
C ALA A 52 -6.55 -16.84 16.10
N THR A 53 -5.29 -16.58 15.72
CA THR A 53 -4.18 -16.51 16.68
C THR A 53 -3.32 -15.26 16.58
N GLY A 54 -3.48 -14.46 15.51
CA GLY A 54 -2.59 -13.34 15.19
C GLY A 54 -1.17 -13.77 14.80
N ALA A 55 -0.86 -15.07 14.74
CA ALA A 55 0.50 -15.54 14.45
C ALA A 55 0.86 -15.32 12.97
N PRO A 56 2.11 -14.97 12.64
CA PRO A 56 2.56 -14.84 11.26
C PRO A 56 2.26 -16.10 10.43
N THR A 57 1.85 -15.91 9.19
CA THR A 57 1.54 -17.00 8.29
C THR A 57 1.93 -16.67 6.86
N ARG A 58 2.04 -17.72 6.03
CA ARG A 58 2.41 -17.57 4.63
C ARG A 58 1.32 -16.81 3.88
N MET A 59 1.76 -15.90 3.03
CA MET A 59 0.92 -15.17 2.09
C MET A 59 0.15 -16.17 1.20
N PRO A 60 -1.19 -16.02 1.10
CA PRO A 60 -2.00 -16.83 0.19
C PRO A 60 -1.50 -16.75 -1.25
N LYS A 61 -1.67 -17.83 -2.02
CA LYS A 61 -1.24 -17.87 -3.42
C LYS A 61 -1.80 -16.72 -4.27
N ALA A 62 -3.08 -16.40 -4.10
CA ALA A 62 -3.72 -15.29 -4.81
C ALA A 62 -3.05 -13.93 -4.54
N PHE A 63 -2.50 -13.74 -3.34
CA PHE A 63 -1.78 -12.50 -3.00
C PHE A 63 -0.40 -12.49 -3.64
N VAL A 64 0.33 -13.62 -3.61
CA VAL A 64 1.63 -13.74 -4.30
C VAL A 64 1.49 -13.47 -5.79
N ASP A 65 0.49 -14.08 -6.43
CA ASP A 65 0.25 -13.98 -7.87
C ASP A 65 -0.10 -12.55 -8.33
N VAL A 66 -0.66 -11.72 -7.45
CA VAL A 66 -1.05 -10.33 -7.76
C VAL A 66 -0.03 -9.30 -7.25
N TYR A 67 0.46 -9.46 -6.02
CA TYR A 67 1.30 -8.44 -5.36
C TYR A 67 2.74 -8.47 -5.83
N LEU A 68 3.32 -9.64 -6.15
CA LEU A 68 4.70 -9.67 -6.66
C LEU A 68 4.81 -8.96 -8.02
N PRO A 69 3.94 -9.22 -9.02
CA PRO A 69 4.02 -8.50 -10.29
C PRO A 69 3.66 -7.02 -10.19
N ALA A 70 2.80 -6.64 -9.23
CA ALA A 70 2.43 -5.24 -8.99
C ALA A 70 3.42 -4.47 -8.11
N CYS A 71 4.39 -5.16 -7.51
CA CYS A 71 5.47 -4.51 -6.77
C CYS A 71 6.31 -3.68 -7.73
N LEU A 72 6.60 -2.44 -7.34
CA LEU A 72 7.51 -1.60 -8.11
C LEU A 72 8.81 -2.39 -8.34
N ALA A 73 9.25 -2.46 -9.60
CA ALA A 73 10.59 -2.94 -9.88
C ALA A 73 11.56 -2.07 -9.07
N SER A 74 12.48 -2.71 -8.35
CA SER A 74 13.60 -2.00 -7.76
C SER A 74 14.22 -1.15 -8.86
N GLN A 75 14.11 0.18 -8.74
CA GLN A 75 14.85 1.06 -9.63
C GLN A 75 16.31 0.76 -9.32
N GLY A 76 16.98 0.12 -10.27
CA GLY A 76 18.43 -0.06 -10.18
C GLY A 76 19.05 1.33 -10.16
N ASP A 77 19.85 1.59 -9.13
CA ASP A 77 20.85 2.66 -9.16
C ASP A 77 21.89 2.37 -10.24
#